data_AF-A0A1B4G7F4-F1
#
_entry.id   AF-A0A1B4G7F4-F1
#
_cell.length_a   1.000
_cell.length_b   1.000
_cell.length_c   1.000
_cell.angle_alpha   90.00
_cell.angle_beta   90.00
_cell.angle_gamma   90.00
#
_symmetry.space_group_name_H-M   'P 1'
#
loop_
_entity.id
_entity.type
_entity.pdbx_description
1 polymer ?
#
loop_
_entity_poly.entity_id
_entity_poly.type
_entity_poly.pdbx_seq_one_letter_code
_entity_poly.pdbx_strand_id
1 'polypeptide(L)'
;MGRVAELGCIVCLNLRLGRSPAEVHHARCFAGGGQRSTDFHTIPLCPLHHRLGGAGVALHAGRQTFARNFGTEPELLLQVLRILGFDIEPEQLARPDLGALLYCKKEAA
;
A
#
# COMPACT_ATOMS: atom_id res chain seq x y z
N MET A 1 -10.37 2.31 6.29
CA MET A 1 -9.82 2.03 4.95
C MET A 1 -10.39 2.88 3.81
N GLY A 2 -11.51 3.60 4.00
CA GLY A 2 -12.11 4.43 2.93
C GLY A 2 -11.13 5.37 2.24
N ARG A 3 -10.35 6.14 3.03
CA ARG A 3 -9.31 7.06 2.51
C ARG A 3 -8.30 6.39 1.58
N VAL A 4 -7.91 5.13 1.83
CA VAL A 4 -6.95 4.40 0.99
C VAL A 4 -7.61 4.02 -0.33
N ALA A 5 -8.82 3.44 -0.29
CA ALA A 5 -9.56 3.05 -1.49
C ALA A 5 -9.91 4.26 -2.39
N GLU A 6 -10.20 5.41 -1.79
CA GLU A 6 -10.54 6.66 -2.49
C GLU A 6 -9.38 7.25 -3.32
N LEU A 7 -8.13 6.90 -3.03
CA LEU A 7 -6.98 7.31 -3.85
C LEU A 7 -7.06 6.74 -5.27
N GLY A 8 -7.68 5.57 -5.42
CA GLY A 8 -7.59 4.76 -6.62
C GLY A 8 -6.29 3.97 -6.70
N CYS A 9 -6.18 3.09 -7.70
CA CYS A 9 -5.05 2.17 -7.79
C CYS A 9 -3.71 2.90 -7.87
N ILE A 10 -2.81 2.63 -6.90
CA ILE A 10 -1.49 3.27 -6.85
C ILE A 10 -0.66 3.00 -8.11
N VAL A 11 -0.78 1.80 -8.69
CA VAL A 11 -0.13 1.45 -9.95
C VAL A 11 -0.69 2.25 -11.13
N CYS A 12 -2.02 2.39 -11.24
CA CYS A 12 -2.63 3.20 -12.30
C CYS A 12 -2.23 4.68 -12.20
N LEU A 13 -2.09 5.20 -10.98
CA LEU A 13 -1.57 6.55 -10.76
C LEU A 13 -0.12 6.68 -11.25
N ASN A 14 0.75 5.73 -10.92
CA ASN A 14 2.15 5.72 -11.36
C ASN A 14 2.28 5.62 -12.89
N LEU A 15 1.41 4.83 -13.52
CA LEU A 15 1.32 4.70 -14.98
C LEU A 15 0.61 5.88 -15.68
N ARG A 16 0.16 6.90 -14.92
CA ARG A 16 -0.59 8.06 -15.44
C ARG A 16 -1.89 7.69 -16.17
N LEU A 17 -2.52 6.58 -15.77
CA LEU A 17 -3.81 6.11 -16.30
C LEU A 17 -5.02 6.74 -15.59
N GLY A 18 -4.77 7.62 -14.62
CA GLY A 18 -5.81 8.24 -13.79
C GLY A 18 -6.25 7.38 -12.61
N ARG A 19 -7.29 7.83 -11.91
CA ARG A 19 -7.88 7.13 -10.76
C ARG A 19 -8.77 5.99 -11.25
N SER A 20 -8.43 4.76 -10.89
CA SER A 20 -9.28 3.59 -11.09
C SER A 20 -9.84 3.08 -9.75
N PRO A 21 -11.07 2.51 -9.73
CA PRO A 21 -11.63 1.94 -8.51
C PRO A 21 -10.68 0.91 -7.89
N ALA A 22 -10.38 1.08 -6.61
CA ALA A 22 -9.42 0.25 -5.90
C ALA A 22 -10.08 -0.66 -4.87
N GLU A 23 -9.64 -1.91 -4.86
CA GLU A 23 -9.77 -2.84 -3.74
C GLU A 23 -8.58 -2.61 -2.80
N VAL A 24 -8.78 -2.85 -1.50
CA VAL A 24 -7.70 -2.69 -0.52
C VAL A 24 -6.92 -3.98 -0.38
N HIS A 25 -5.59 -3.86 -0.51
CA HIS A 25 -4.63 -4.94 -0.34
C HIS A 25 -3.80 -4.74 0.94
N HIS A 26 -3.76 -5.74 1.81
CA HIS A 26 -2.88 -5.76 2.99
C HIS A 26 -1.47 -6.23 2.62
N ALA A 27 -0.50 -5.31 2.74
CA ALA A 27 0.90 -5.58 2.47
C ALA A 27 1.46 -6.64 3.44
N ARG A 28 1.97 -7.75 2.92
CA ARG A 28 2.37 -8.92 3.71
C ARG A 28 3.75 -8.80 4.35
N CYS A 29 4.60 -7.91 3.85
CA CYS A 29 6.00 -7.77 4.27
C CYS A 29 6.18 -7.41 5.76
N PHE A 30 5.13 -6.90 6.42
CA PHE A 30 5.17 -6.45 7.81
C PHE A 30 4.38 -7.36 8.77
N ALA A 31 3.82 -8.47 8.27
CA ALA A 31 3.11 -9.44 9.08
C ALA A 31 4.02 -10.62 9.43
N GLY A 32 3.92 -11.10 10.68
CA GLY A 32 4.52 -12.38 11.08
C GLY A 32 3.91 -13.56 10.31
N GLY A 33 4.62 -14.69 10.25
CA GLY A 33 4.18 -15.88 9.52
C GLY A 33 2.76 -16.31 9.89
N GLY A 34 1.84 -16.31 8.92
CA GLY A 34 0.44 -16.72 9.09
C GLY A 34 -0.51 -15.63 9.59
N GLN A 35 -0.03 -14.42 9.90
CA GLN A 35 -0.88 -13.31 10.36
C GLN A 35 -1.29 -12.38 9.21
N ARG A 36 -2.46 -11.76 9.35
CA ARG A 36 -2.86 -10.66 8.48
C ARG A 36 -2.12 -9.39 8.92
N SER A 37 -1.65 -8.60 7.95
CA SER A 37 -1.06 -7.30 8.23
C SER A 37 -2.08 -6.33 8.84
N THR A 38 -1.60 -5.29 9.51
CA THR A 38 -2.49 -4.31 10.13
C THR A 38 -3.16 -3.43 9.07
N ASP A 39 -4.22 -2.74 9.46
CA ASP A 39 -4.96 -1.86 8.56
C ASP A 39 -4.16 -0.63 8.09
N PHE A 40 -3.05 -0.34 8.76
CA PHE A 40 -2.11 0.72 8.39
C PHE A 40 -1.12 0.28 7.28
N HIS A 41 -1.03 -1.01 7.00
CA HIS A 41 -0.19 -1.57 5.94
C HIS A 41 -1.06 -1.94 4.74
N THR A 42 -1.73 -0.95 4.16
CA THR A 42 -2.63 -1.18 3.04
C THR A 42 -2.32 -0.31 1.83
N ILE A 43 -2.43 -0.91 0.64
CA ILE A 43 -2.28 -0.24 -0.65
C ILE A 43 -3.57 -0.39 -1.49
N PRO A 44 -3.98 0.64 -2.24
CA PRO A 44 -5.12 0.56 -3.13
C PRO A 44 -4.70 -0.03 -4.48
N LEU A 45 -5.33 -1.14 -4.90
CA LEU A 45 -5.10 -1.78 -6.19
C LEU A 45 -6.41 -2.02 -6.92
N CYS A 46 -6.49 -1.70 -8.21
CA CYS A 46 -7.66 -2.07 -9.01
C CYS A 46 -7.73 -3.60 -9.19
N PRO A 47 -8.89 -4.18 -9.53
CA PRO A 47 -9.02 -5.63 -9.69
C PRO A 47 -7.96 -6.24 -10.64
N LEU A 48 -7.55 -5.51 -11.67
CA LEU A 48 -6.49 -5.91 -12.61
C LEU A 48 -5.13 -6.06 -11.92
N HIS A 49 -4.66 -5.03 -11.21
CA HIS A 49 -3.38 -5.05 -10.49
C HIS A 49 -3.43 -5.84 -9.18
N HIS A 50 -4.63 -6.09 -8.65
CA HIS A 50 -4.80 -6.87 -7.43
C HIS A 50 -4.80 -8.38 -7.71
N ARG A 51 -5.71 -8.87 -8.57
CA ARG A 51 -5.99 -10.30 -8.72
C ARG A 51 -6.31 -10.80 -10.14
N LEU A 52 -6.70 -9.94 -11.09
CA LEU A 52 -7.23 -10.36 -12.40
C LEU A 52 -6.22 -10.33 -13.55
N GLY A 53 -5.16 -9.51 -13.48
CA GLY A 53 -4.23 -9.29 -14.59
C GLY A 53 -3.24 -10.43 -14.90
N GLY A 54 -3.21 -11.50 -14.11
CA GLY A 54 -2.26 -12.60 -14.29
C GLY A 54 -0.81 -12.24 -13.91
N ALA A 55 0.12 -13.16 -14.18
CA ALA A 55 1.51 -13.02 -13.76
C ALA A 55 2.18 -11.78 -14.39
N GLY A 56 2.86 -10.98 -13.57
CA GLY A 56 3.48 -9.72 -14.00
C GLY A 56 2.54 -8.51 -14.02
N VAL A 57 1.23 -8.69 -13.82
CA VAL A 57 0.25 -7.59 -13.71
C VAL A 57 -0.46 -7.61 -12.37
N ALA A 58 -1.00 -8.76 -11.96
CA ALA A 58 -1.68 -8.91 -10.68
C ALA A 58 -0.71 -9.33 -9.57
N LEU A 59 -0.74 -8.61 -8.46
CA LEU A 59 0.08 -8.91 -7.28
C LEU A 59 -0.15 -10.34 -6.79
N HIS A 60 -1.41 -10.78 -6.72
CA HIS A 60 -1.75 -12.14 -6.29
C HIS A 60 -1.35 -13.24 -7.28
N ALA A 61 -1.06 -12.91 -8.54
CA ALA A 61 -0.60 -13.87 -9.54
C ALA A 61 0.93 -13.99 -9.62
N GLY A 62 1.68 -13.12 -8.94
CA GLY A 62 3.13 -13.19 -8.91
C GLY A 62 3.77 -11.97 -8.27
N ARG A 63 4.03 -12.02 -6.95
CA ARG A 63 4.59 -10.88 -6.21
C ARG A 63 5.95 -10.40 -6.71
N GLN A 64 6.85 -11.33 -7.04
CA GLN A 64 8.19 -10.96 -7.50
C GLN A 64 8.16 -10.30 -8.88
N THR A 65 7.37 -10.83 -9.81
CA THR A 65 7.22 -10.25 -11.15
C THR A 65 6.45 -8.94 -11.11
N PHE A 66 5.40 -8.85 -10.29
CA PHE A 66 4.71 -7.60 -9.98
C PHE A 66 5.67 -6.53 -9.45
N ALA A 67 6.47 -6.88 -8.44
CA ALA A 67 7.40 -5.94 -7.82
C ALA A 67 8.45 -5.39 -8.82
N ARG A 68 8.95 -6.24 -9.73
CA ARG A 68 9.86 -5.81 -10.80
C ARG A 68 9.21 -4.80 -11.76
N ASN A 69 7.90 -4.91 -11.99
CA ASN A 69 7.19 -4.08 -12.95
C ASN A 69 6.66 -2.78 -12.35
N PHE A 70 6.24 -2.79 -11.08
CA PHE A 70 5.49 -1.68 -10.48
C PHE A 70 6.01 -1.19 -9.12
N GLY A 71 6.99 -1.89 -8.53
CA GLY A 71 7.46 -1.63 -7.18
C GLY A 71 6.95 -2.65 -6.16
N THR A 72 7.72 -2.81 -5.08
CA THR A 72 7.45 -3.72 -3.97
C THR A 72 6.30 -3.22 -3.09
N GLU A 73 5.70 -4.11 -2.31
CA GLU A 73 4.64 -3.74 -1.35
C GLU A 73 5.07 -2.61 -0.38
N PRO A 74 6.29 -2.61 0.21
CA PRO A 74 6.79 -1.51 1.04
C PRO A 74 6.93 -0.18 0.30
N GLU A 75 7.47 -0.17 -0.92
CA GLU A 75 7.64 1.04 -1.72
C GLU A 75 6.30 1.69 -2.04
N LEU A 76 5.33 0.87 -2.47
CA LEU A 76 3.97 1.32 -2.76
C LEU A 76 3.24 1.79 -1.49
N LEU A 77 3.45 1.12 -0.36
CA LEU A 77 2.90 1.56 0.92
C LEU A 77 3.45 2.92 1.35
N LEU A 78 4.77 3.11 1.28
CA LEU A 78 5.41 4.39 1.58
C LEU A 78 4.81 5.52 0.74
N GLN A 79 4.64 5.26 -0.56
CA GLN A 79 4.03 6.22 -1.49
C GLN A 79 2.60 6.56 -1.09
N VAL A 80 1.78 5.55 -0.79
CA VAL A 80 0.38 5.74 -0.36
C VAL A 80 0.30 6.59 0.90
N LEU A 81 1.12 6.32 1.91
CA LEU A 81 1.12 7.08 3.15
C LEU A 81 1.55 8.54 2.93
N ARG A 82 2.56 8.78 2.09
CA ARG A 82 2.98 10.14 1.72
C ARG A 82 1.89 10.89 0.95
N ILE A 83 1.17 10.23 0.03
CA ILE A 83 0.01 10.82 -0.67
C ILE A 83 -1.11 11.20 0.31
N LEU A 84 -1.31 10.41 1.37
CA LEU A 84 -2.28 10.72 2.41
C LEU A 84 -1.85 11.86 3.35
N GLY A 85 -0.65 12.41 3.14
CA GLY A 85 -0.10 13.55 3.88
C GLY A 85 0.73 13.18 5.11
N PHE A 86 1.11 11.91 5.27
CA PHE A 86 1.98 11.50 6.38
C PHE A 86 3.45 11.77 6.05
N ASP A 87 4.14 12.39 7.01
CA ASP A 87 5.59 12.51 7.01
C ASP A 87 6.17 11.23 7.63
N ILE A 88 6.67 10.34 6.77
CA ILE A 88 7.12 9.01 7.15
C ILE A 88 8.35 8.58 6.33
N GLU A 89 9.28 7.97 7.05
CA GLU A 89 10.51 7.38 6.52
C GLU A 89 10.38 5.87 6.29
N PRO A 90 11.12 5.28 5.34
CA PRO A 90 11.01 3.86 4.99
C PRO A 90 11.17 2.91 6.19
N GLU A 91 12.08 3.20 7.10
CA GLU A 91 12.39 2.36 8.26
C GLU A 91 11.24 2.34 9.27
N GLN A 92 10.41 3.37 9.26
CA GLN A 92 9.28 3.51 10.17
C GLN A 92 8.10 2.62 9.79
N LEU A 93 8.05 2.09 8.55
CA LEU A 93 7.01 1.16 8.12
C LEU A 93 6.99 -0.13 8.95
N ALA A 94 8.14 -0.58 9.45
CA ALA A 94 8.22 -1.80 10.24
C ALA A 94 7.87 -1.60 11.73
N ARG A 95 7.53 -0.37 12.15
CA ARG A 95 7.25 -0.09 13.55
C ARG A 95 5.98 -0.79 14.02
N PRO A 96 5.99 -1.44 15.21
CA PRO A 96 4.81 -2.11 15.75
C PRO A 96 3.68 -1.13 16.06
N ASP A 97 4.01 0.15 16.28
CA ASP A 97 3.11 1.24 16.60
C ASP A 97 2.87 2.18 15.41
N LEU A 98 3.01 1.71 14.17
CA LEU A 98 2.83 2.53 12.95
C LEU A 98 1.53 3.35 12.97
N GLY A 99 0.41 2.76 13.41
CA GLY A 99 -0.86 3.49 13.51
C GLY A 99 -0.80 4.68 14.48
N ALA A 100 -0.12 4.50 15.62
CA ALA A 100 0.10 5.58 16.58
C ALA A 100 1.07 6.62 16.01
N LEU A 101 2.11 6.22 15.27
CA LEU A 101 3.02 7.14 14.60
C LEU A 101 2.30 8.04 13.59
N LEU A 102 1.48 7.44 12.72
CA LEU A 102 0.77 8.15 11.65
C LEU A 102 -0.25 9.16 12.18
N TYR A 103 -0.91 8.83 13.30
CA TYR A 103 -1.98 9.64 13.87
C TYR A 103 -1.63 10.21 15.24
N CYS A 104 -0.33 10.25 15.59
CA CYS A 104 0.11 10.83 16.84
C CYS A 104 -0.38 12.27 16.85
N LYS A 105 -1.26 12.60 17.79
CA LYS A 105 -1.56 14.00 18.07
C LYS A 105 -0.21 14.60 18.45
N LYS A 106 0.35 15.46 17.60
CA LYS A 106 1.27 16.47 18.11
C LYS A 106 0.42 17.22 19.12
N GLU A 107 0.58 16.92 20.41
CA GLU A 107 0.24 17.89 21.43
C GLU A 107 1.08 19.11 21.08
N ALA A 108 0.43 20.08 20.46
CA ALA A 108 1.01 21.36 20.19
C ALA A 108 1.31 21.98 21.56
N ALA A 109 2.58 22.27 21.80
CA ALA A 109 2.99 23.23 22.82
C ALA A 109 2.42 24.62 22.50
#